data_AF-X6DIE1-F1
#
_entry.id   AF-X6DIE1-F1
#
_cell.length_a   1.000
_cell.length_b   1.000
_cell.length_c   1.000
_cell.angle_alpha   90.00
_cell.angle_beta   90.00
_cell.angle_gamma   90.00
#
_symmetry.space_group_name_H-M   'P 1'
#
loop_
_entity.id
_entity.type
_entity.pdbx_description
1 polymer ?
#
loop_
_entity_poly.entity_id
_entity_poly.type
_entity_poly.pdbx_seq_one_letter_code
_entity_poly.pdbx_strand_id
1 'polypeptide(L)'
;RRRWYIASSFRLNTSPDEAGLDSLQVDPTAVDVDTTRWETQMSGGLKVDYGDRRQFDASRLAYTSEPLTRDIEITGHPIIHLKITSTREDGSFFVYLEAVKPDGICCYLTEGQMRALHRKVWTESPFSVLGPQHSYLKRDAEPLTPGEPAILEFTMHPISVRLPAGYRLRVCLAGSEKVFANVPADGAPPFLKFHRGPDGCHIDLPIIEP
;
A
#
# COMPACT_ATOMS: atom_id res chain seq x y z
N ARG A 1 -2.70 17.97 -0.70
CA ARG A 1 -2.77 16.51 -0.95
C ARG A 1 -3.91 16.23 -1.93
N ARG A 2 -3.77 15.24 -2.81
CA ARG A 2 -4.82 14.82 -3.76
C ARG A 2 -5.15 13.35 -3.53
N ARG A 3 -6.44 13.06 -3.34
CA ARG A 3 -6.96 11.72 -3.05
C ARG A 3 -7.18 10.92 -4.32
N TRP A 4 -6.84 9.64 -4.25
CA TRP A 4 -7.12 8.64 -5.26
C TRP A 4 -7.73 7.39 -4.62
N TYR A 5 -8.90 7.00 -5.09
CA TYR A 5 -9.67 5.87 -4.58
C TYR A 5 -9.35 4.61 -5.39
N ILE A 6 -9.23 3.46 -4.71
CA ILE A 6 -9.32 2.19 -5.42
C ILE A 6 -10.78 2.00 -5.86
N ALA A 7 -10.95 1.50 -7.08
CA ALA A 7 -12.24 1.40 -7.73
C ALA A 7 -12.37 0.07 -8.47
N SER A 8 -13.61 -0.26 -8.81
CA SER A 8 -14.02 -1.44 -9.57
C SER A 8 -13.18 -1.62 -10.84
N SER A 9 -13.05 -2.88 -11.26
CA SER A 9 -12.17 -3.27 -12.38
C SER A 9 -10.71 -2.87 -12.17
N PHE A 10 -10.25 -2.86 -10.91
CA PHE A 10 -8.88 -2.54 -10.52
C PHE A 10 -8.40 -1.18 -11.04
N ARG A 11 -9.27 -0.17 -10.92
CA ARG A 11 -8.98 1.21 -11.33
C ARG A 11 -8.56 2.07 -10.15
N LEU A 12 -7.79 3.11 -10.42
CA LEU A 12 -7.42 4.14 -9.46
C LEU A 12 -7.96 5.50 -9.94
N ASN A 13 -8.92 6.06 -9.22
CA ASN A 13 -9.72 7.21 -9.67
C ASN A 13 -9.64 8.39 -8.69
N THR A 14 -9.83 9.62 -9.16
CA THR A 14 -9.90 10.81 -8.29
C THR A 14 -11.28 11.01 -7.64
N SER A 15 -12.26 10.20 -8.01
CA SER A 15 -13.60 10.12 -7.42
C SER A 15 -13.91 8.67 -7.05
N PRO A 16 -14.63 8.42 -5.94
CA PRO A 16 -15.01 7.06 -5.56
C PRO A 16 -16.03 6.49 -6.55
N ASP A 17 -16.06 5.16 -6.64
CA ASP A 17 -17.11 4.40 -7.32
C ASP A 17 -18.22 3.98 -6.34
N GLU A 18 -19.09 3.07 -6.76
CA GLU A 18 -20.03 2.40 -5.87
C GLU A 18 -19.31 1.50 -4.86
N ALA A 19 -19.89 1.38 -3.66
CA ALA A 19 -19.35 0.51 -2.62
C ALA A 19 -19.21 -0.93 -3.12
N GLY A 20 -18.10 -1.57 -2.75
CA GLY A 20 -17.81 -2.93 -3.16
C GLY A 20 -16.61 -3.52 -2.43
N LEU A 21 -16.25 -4.75 -2.79
CA LEU A 21 -15.15 -5.47 -2.16
C LEU A 21 -14.30 -6.15 -3.23
N ASP A 22 -12.99 -6.03 -3.09
CA ASP A 22 -12.03 -6.85 -3.81
C ASP A 22 -11.29 -7.73 -2.79
N SER A 23 -10.97 -8.97 -3.16
CA SER A 23 -10.48 -9.97 -2.21
C SER A 23 -9.07 -10.44 -2.56
N LEU A 24 -8.27 -10.73 -1.53
CA LEU A 24 -6.93 -11.26 -1.64
C LEU A 24 -6.75 -12.39 -0.63
N GLN A 25 -6.44 -13.60 -1.11
CA GLN A 25 -5.92 -14.66 -0.26
C GLN A 25 -4.43 -14.40 -0.06
N VAL A 26 -3.99 -14.24 1.18
CA VAL A 26 -2.56 -14.06 1.47
C VAL A 26 -1.81 -15.35 1.16
N ASP A 27 -0.78 -15.24 0.34
CA ASP A 27 0.18 -16.31 0.07
C ASP A 27 1.43 -16.09 0.94
N PRO A 28 1.67 -16.90 1.99
CA PRO A 28 2.82 -16.75 2.88
C PRO A 28 4.17 -17.08 2.21
N THR A 29 4.13 -17.60 0.98
CA THR A 29 5.29 -17.93 0.16
C THR A 29 5.49 -16.97 -1.00
N ALA A 30 4.73 -15.87 -1.05
CA ALA A 30 4.84 -14.87 -2.09
C ALA A 30 6.29 -14.37 -2.20
N VAL A 31 6.82 -14.44 -3.41
CA VAL A 31 8.17 -13.99 -3.73
C VAL A 31 8.17 -12.51 -4.13
N ASP A 32 9.32 -11.87 -3.95
CA ASP A 32 9.68 -10.59 -4.56
C ASP A 32 11.06 -10.72 -5.23
N VAL A 33 11.56 -9.65 -5.83
CA VAL A 33 12.93 -9.58 -6.34
C VAL A 33 13.95 -9.74 -5.20
N ASP A 34 15.14 -10.24 -5.51
CA ASP A 34 16.22 -10.44 -4.52
C ASP A 34 16.98 -9.14 -4.17
N THR A 35 16.59 -8.00 -4.75
CA THR A 35 17.27 -6.71 -4.60
C THR A 35 16.32 -5.59 -4.17
N THR A 36 15.35 -5.91 -3.32
CA THR A 36 14.52 -4.89 -2.65
C THR A 36 15.35 -4.08 -1.66
N ARG A 37 14.84 -2.92 -1.25
CA ARG A 37 15.49 -2.11 -0.21
C ARG A 37 15.69 -2.85 1.13
N TRP A 38 14.86 -3.86 1.39
CA TRP A 38 14.87 -4.63 2.63
C TRP A 38 15.94 -5.71 2.58
N GLU A 39 16.07 -6.38 1.44
CA GLU A 39 17.05 -7.44 1.22
C GLU A 39 18.49 -6.89 1.11
N THR A 40 18.68 -5.75 0.44
CA THR A 40 20.04 -5.23 0.18
C THR A 40 20.82 -4.84 1.43
N GLN A 41 20.14 -4.58 2.55
CA GLN A 41 20.77 -4.32 3.86
C GLN A 41 21.40 -5.59 4.44
N MET A 42 20.83 -6.76 4.11
CA MET A 42 21.30 -8.07 4.57
C MET A 42 22.28 -8.69 3.55
N SER A 43 22.12 -8.37 2.27
CA SER A 43 22.84 -8.96 1.15
C SER A 43 24.11 -8.20 0.71
N GLY A 44 24.73 -7.43 1.62
CA GLY A 44 26.04 -6.82 1.37
C GLY A 44 26.04 -5.62 0.41
N GLY A 45 24.92 -4.90 0.30
CA GLY A 45 24.86 -3.63 -0.44
C GLY A 45 24.75 -3.78 -1.96
N LEU A 46 24.16 -4.88 -2.44
CA LEU A 46 23.75 -4.97 -3.84
C LEU A 46 22.90 -3.76 -4.25
N LYS A 47 23.01 -3.36 -5.51
CA LYS A 47 22.20 -2.26 -6.05
C LYS A 47 20.72 -2.64 -5.92
N VAL A 48 19.94 -1.76 -5.30
CA VAL A 48 18.48 -1.90 -5.26
C VAL A 48 17.94 -1.83 -6.69
N ASP A 49 17.23 -2.88 -7.10
CA ASP A 49 16.55 -2.98 -8.38
C ASP A 49 15.24 -3.72 -8.18
N TYR A 50 14.14 -3.03 -8.44
CA TYR A 50 12.80 -3.56 -8.28
C TYR A 50 12.25 -4.23 -9.57
N GLY A 51 12.97 -4.09 -10.69
CA GLY A 51 12.55 -4.58 -12.00
C GLY A 51 11.18 -4.06 -12.45
N ASP A 52 10.59 -4.76 -13.42
CA ASP A 52 9.18 -4.55 -13.77
C ASP A 52 8.28 -5.24 -12.74
N ARG A 53 7.40 -4.46 -12.09
CA ARG A 53 6.56 -4.96 -11.00
C ARG A 53 5.41 -5.85 -11.45
N ARG A 54 5.07 -5.88 -12.75
CA ARG A 54 3.95 -6.68 -13.28
C ARG A 54 4.07 -8.18 -13.04
N GLN A 55 5.30 -8.68 -12.85
CA GLN A 55 5.54 -10.09 -12.55
C GLN A 55 4.90 -10.57 -11.24
N PHE A 56 4.49 -9.66 -10.34
CA PHE A 56 3.88 -9.98 -9.05
C PHE A 56 2.36 -9.82 -9.03
N ASP A 57 1.72 -9.54 -10.16
CA ASP A 57 0.29 -9.23 -10.23
C ASP A 57 -0.60 -10.39 -9.81
N ALA A 58 -0.13 -11.63 -9.98
CA ALA A 58 -0.88 -12.83 -9.61
C ALA A 58 -1.05 -12.99 -8.09
N SER A 59 -0.19 -12.37 -7.27
CA SER A 59 -0.20 -12.48 -5.81
C SER A 59 -0.64 -11.19 -5.11
N ARG A 60 -1.09 -10.18 -5.87
CA ARG A 60 -1.36 -8.82 -5.39
C ARG A 60 -2.62 -8.24 -6.03
N LEU A 61 -3.18 -7.20 -5.41
CA LEU A 61 -4.24 -6.39 -6.05
C LEU A 61 -3.62 -5.10 -6.55
N ALA A 62 -3.67 -4.86 -7.86
CA ALA A 62 -3.02 -3.72 -8.50
C ALA A 62 -4.02 -2.78 -9.18
N TYR A 63 -4.16 -1.57 -8.63
CA TYR A 63 -5.10 -0.56 -9.10
C TYR A 63 -4.40 0.49 -9.94
N THR A 64 -4.86 0.72 -11.16
CA THR A 64 -4.18 1.62 -12.11
C THR A 64 -5.07 2.77 -12.58
N SER A 65 -4.50 3.97 -12.65
CA SER A 65 -5.21 5.17 -13.11
C SER A 65 -5.35 5.24 -14.63
N GLU A 66 -6.17 6.18 -15.10
CA GLU A 66 -6.00 6.68 -16.48
C GLU A 66 -4.64 7.37 -16.64
N PRO A 67 -4.12 7.53 -17.87
CA PRO A 67 -2.91 8.31 -18.10
C PRO A 67 -3.10 9.71 -17.53
N LEU A 68 -2.06 10.21 -16.87
CA LEU A 68 -2.00 11.56 -16.38
C LEU A 68 -2.14 12.53 -17.56
N THR A 69 -3.06 13.48 -17.45
CA THR A 69 -3.31 14.48 -18.49
C THR A 69 -2.29 15.61 -18.50
N ARG A 70 -1.49 15.73 -17.43
CA ARG A 70 -0.41 16.69 -17.25
C ARG A 70 0.67 16.09 -16.36
N ASP A 71 1.86 16.69 -16.41
CA ASP A 71 2.91 16.39 -15.44
C ASP A 71 2.42 16.63 -14.00
N ILE A 72 2.82 15.76 -13.08
CA ILE A 72 2.59 15.93 -11.65
C ILE A 72 3.90 15.76 -10.89
N GLU A 73 4.07 16.53 -9.82
CA GLU A 73 5.13 16.30 -8.84
C GLU A 73 4.52 15.72 -7.57
N ILE A 74 5.10 14.64 -7.07
CA ILE A 74 4.75 14.00 -5.80
C ILE A 74 5.95 14.19 -4.86
N THR A 75 5.84 15.11 -3.90
CA THR A 75 6.92 15.43 -2.96
C THR A 75 6.41 15.42 -1.52
N GLY A 76 6.88 14.46 -0.72
CA GLY A 76 6.49 14.24 0.68
C GLY A 76 6.12 12.78 0.97
N HIS A 77 5.35 12.57 2.05
CA HIS A 77 4.84 11.24 2.45
C HIS A 77 3.45 10.98 1.87
N PRO A 78 3.26 10.02 0.95
CA PRO A 78 1.94 9.48 0.68
C PRO A 78 1.31 8.90 1.94
N ILE A 79 -0.01 9.05 2.09
CA ILE A 79 -0.77 8.43 3.19
C ILE A 79 -1.71 7.42 2.56
N ILE A 80 -1.70 6.20 3.06
CA ILE A 80 -2.66 5.17 2.67
C ILE A 80 -3.72 5.04 3.76
N HIS A 81 -4.97 4.93 3.31
CA HIS A 81 -6.11 4.55 4.13
C HIS A 81 -6.66 3.24 3.57
N LEU A 82 -6.58 2.17 4.36
CA LEU A 82 -7.12 0.86 4.03
C LEU A 82 -8.32 0.57 4.93
N LYS A 83 -9.51 0.44 4.34
CA LYS A 83 -10.66 -0.16 5.00
C LYS A 83 -10.74 -1.63 4.62
N ILE A 84 -10.47 -2.51 5.57
CA ILE A 84 -10.31 -3.94 5.32
C ILE A 84 -11.22 -4.77 6.19
N THR A 85 -11.55 -5.97 5.72
CA THR A 85 -12.08 -7.06 6.55
C THR A 85 -11.13 -8.23 6.42
N SER A 86 -10.82 -8.89 7.53
CA SER A 86 -9.92 -10.06 7.56
C SER A 86 -10.64 -11.26 8.18
N THR A 87 -10.26 -12.47 7.79
CA THR A 87 -10.64 -13.71 8.49
C THR A 87 -9.80 -13.99 9.73
N ARG A 88 -8.74 -13.20 9.95
CA ARG A 88 -7.80 -13.32 11.08
C ARG A 88 -7.74 -12.02 11.88
N GLU A 89 -7.36 -12.19 13.14
CA GLU A 89 -7.19 -11.17 14.17
C GLU A 89 -5.98 -10.25 13.95
N ASP A 90 -5.11 -10.58 13.00
CA ASP A 90 -3.92 -9.81 12.64
C ASP A 90 -3.55 -10.07 11.17
N GLY A 91 -2.60 -9.29 10.66
CA GLY A 91 -2.09 -9.42 9.29
C GLY A 91 -1.03 -8.38 8.99
N SER A 92 -0.14 -8.69 8.06
CA SER A 92 0.79 -7.71 7.48
C SER A 92 0.19 -7.13 6.20
N PHE A 93 0.36 -5.83 6.00
CA PHE A 93 -0.14 -5.10 4.85
C PHE A 93 1.00 -4.33 4.23
N PHE A 94 1.25 -4.58 2.95
CA PHE A 94 2.25 -3.87 2.15
C PHE A 94 1.53 -3.15 1.03
N VAL A 95 1.87 -1.87 0.85
CA VAL A 95 1.34 -1.04 -0.22
C VAL A 95 2.50 -0.47 -1.00
N TYR A 96 2.46 -0.66 -2.32
CA TYR A 96 3.45 -0.13 -3.25
C TYR A 96 2.79 0.95 -4.10
N LEU A 97 3.46 2.09 -4.22
CA LEU A 97 3.14 3.11 -5.19
C LEU A 97 4.12 2.97 -6.35
N GLU A 98 3.57 2.88 -7.55
CA GLU A 98 4.28 2.60 -8.79
C GLU A 98 3.86 3.60 -9.88
N ALA A 99 4.72 3.77 -10.87
CA ALA A 99 4.42 4.49 -12.10
C ALA A 99 4.44 3.53 -13.29
N VAL A 100 3.38 3.55 -14.09
CA VAL A 100 3.33 2.80 -15.35
C VAL A 100 3.72 3.74 -16.47
N LYS A 101 4.79 3.37 -17.18
CA LYS A 101 5.22 4.08 -18.39
C LYS A 101 4.20 3.89 -19.53
N PRO A 102 4.20 4.75 -20.56
CA PRO A 102 3.35 4.57 -21.75
C PRO A 102 3.57 3.25 -22.49
N ASP A 103 4.77 2.65 -22.37
CA ASP A 103 5.09 1.32 -22.92
C ASP A 103 4.63 0.14 -22.03
N GLY A 104 3.99 0.44 -20.89
CA GLY A 104 3.40 -0.53 -19.98
C GLY A 104 4.34 -1.05 -18.87
N ILE A 105 5.62 -0.67 -18.87
CA ILE A 105 6.56 -1.07 -17.80
C ILE A 105 6.14 -0.42 -16.48
N CYS A 106 6.03 -1.21 -15.41
CA CYS A 106 5.70 -0.73 -14.07
C CYS A 106 6.96 -0.51 -13.24
N CYS A 107 7.23 0.74 -12.88
CA CYS A 107 8.37 1.17 -12.10
C CYS A 107 7.96 1.42 -10.64
N TYR A 108 8.70 0.86 -9.69
CA TYR A 108 8.56 1.17 -8.27
C TYR A 108 8.86 2.65 -7.97
N LEU A 109 8.03 3.30 -7.16
CA LEU A 109 8.28 4.64 -6.63
C LEU A 109 8.56 4.61 -5.12
N THR A 110 7.66 4.03 -4.34
CA THR A 110 7.76 3.93 -2.88
C THR A 110 6.84 2.85 -2.32
N GLU A 111 6.98 2.58 -1.04
CA GLU A 111 6.16 1.63 -0.30
C GLU A 111 5.84 2.10 1.12
N GLY A 112 4.81 1.52 1.70
CA GLY A 112 4.54 1.56 3.13
C GLY A 112 4.10 0.19 3.60
N GLN A 113 4.25 -0.07 4.89
CA GLN A 113 3.84 -1.33 5.47
C GLN A 113 3.33 -1.15 6.89
N MET A 114 2.39 -2.01 7.29
CA MET A 114 1.81 -2.00 8.62
C MET A 114 1.39 -3.42 9.03
N ARG A 115 1.64 -3.77 10.29
CA ARG A 115 1.00 -4.92 10.93
C ARG A 115 -0.29 -4.44 11.59
N ALA A 116 -1.42 -5.09 11.31
CA ALA A 116 -2.74 -4.64 11.76
C ALA A 116 -2.86 -4.46 13.28
N LEU A 117 -2.19 -5.29 14.07
CA LEU A 117 -2.14 -5.13 15.53
C LEU A 117 -1.72 -3.72 15.99
N HIS A 118 -0.96 -3.00 15.17
CA HIS A 118 -0.47 -1.65 15.48
C HIS A 118 -1.29 -0.53 14.84
N ARG A 119 -2.48 -0.80 14.30
CA ARG A 119 -3.32 0.17 13.56
C ARG A 119 -3.87 1.34 14.38
N LYS A 120 -3.74 1.32 15.70
CA LYS A 120 -4.21 2.39 16.58
C LYS A 120 -3.36 3.65 16.36
N VAL A 121 -3.94 4.66 15.71
CA VAL A 121 -3.26 5.94 15.47
C VAL A 121 -2.98 6.66 16.80
N TRP A 122 -1.73 7.08 16.98
CA TRP A 122 -1.29 7.90 18.09
C TRP A 122 -1.50 9.38 17.77
N THR A 123 -2.67 9.89 18.15
CA THR A 123 -3.13 11.26 17.86
C THR A 123 -2.29 12.35 18.51
N GLU A 124 -1.65 12.07 19.65
CA GLU A 124 -0.80 13.00 20.39
C GLU A 124 0.69 12.92 19.99
N SER A 125 1.01 12.25 18.88
CA SER A 125 2.40 12.13 18.45
C SER A 125 3.02 13.49 18.12
N PRO A 126 4.25 13.78 18.58
CA PRO A 126 4.99 14.99 18.20
C PRO A 126 5.37 14.99 16.70
N PHE A 127 5.22 13.86 16.00
CA PHE A 127 5.53 13.70 14.58
C PHE A 127 4.28 13.68 13.69
N SER A 128 3.11 14.07 14.20
CA SER A 128 1.85 14.10 13.46
C SER A 128 1.89 14.96 12.18
N VAL A 129 2.80 15.94 12.10
CA VAL A 129 3.06 16.73 10.89
C VAL A 129 3.48 15.87 9.68
N LEU A 130 4.08 14.71 9.92
CA LEU A 130 4.50 13.77 8.87
C LEU A 130 3.36 12.87 8.37
N GLY A 131 2.20 12.90 9.03
CA GLY A 131 1.05 12.03 8.81
C GLY A 131 0.79 11.10 10.00
N PRO A 132 -0.11 10.11 9.85
CA PRO A 132 -0.50 9.19 10.93
C PRO A 132 0.71 8.47 11.55
N GLN A 133 0.78 8.49 12.88
CA GLN A 133 1.85 7.87 13.68
C GLN A 133 1.26 6.80 14.58
N HIS A 134 2.10 5.84 15.01
CA HIS A 134 1.69 4.72 15.85
C HIS A 134 2.71 4.53 16.96
N SER A 135 2.27 4.17 18.17
CA SER A 135 3.17 4.03 19.32
C SER A 135 3.96 2.72 19.28
N TYR A 136 3.44 1.70 18.61
CA TYR A 136 3.95 0.31 18.59
C TYR A 136 4.07 -0.35 19.98
N LEU A 137 3.46 0.24 21.01
CA LEU A 137 3.48 -0.30 22.37
C LEU A 137 2.44 -1.40 22.53
N LYS A 138 2.77 -2.42 23.33
CA LYS A 138 1.84 -3.52 23.65
C LYS A 138 0.49 -3.05 24.21
N ARG A 139 0.48 -1.99 25.03
CA ARG A 139 -0.75 -1.42 25.61
C ARG A 139 -1.69 -0.79 24.60
N ASP A 140 -1.16 -0.45 23.42
CA ASP A 140 -1.89 0.19 22.32
C ASP A 140 -2.22 -0.81 21.21
N ALA A 141 -1.95 -2.09 21.43
CA ALA A 141 -2.30 -3.15 20.49
C ALA A 141 -3.81 -3.20 20.26
N GLU A 142 -4.22 -3.20 19.00
CA GLU A 142 -5.62 -3.16 18.58
C GLU A 142 -5.88 -4.24 17.51
N PRO A 143 -6.09 -5.50 17.93
CA PRO A 143 -6.36 -6.60 17.01
C PRO A 143 -7.54 -6.32 16.06
N LEU A 144 -7.55 -7.02 14.94
CA LEU A 144 -8.72 -7.09 14.07
C LEU A 144 -9.78 -7.99 14.71
N THR A 145 -11.04 -7.69 14.47
CA THR A 145 -12.15 -8.61 14.74
C THR A 145 -12.45 -9.36 13.44
N PRO A 146 -12.26 -10.69 13.37
CA PRO A 146 -12.55 -11.45 12.16
C PRO A 146 -13.97 -11.20 11.63
N GLY A 147 -14.08 -10.91 10.34
CA GLY A 147 -15.36 -10.61 9.68
C GLY A 147 -15.83 -9.16 9.79
N GLU A 148 -15.25 -8.34 10.66
CA GLU A 148 -15.62 -6.93 10.82
C GLU A 148 -14.69 -5.99 10.03
N PRO A 149 -15.20 -4.87 9.49
CA PRO A 149 -14.38 -3.84 8.88
C PRO A 149 -13.49 -3.12 9.91
N ALA A 150 -12.23 -2.87 9.56
CA ALA A 150 -11.29 -2.07 10.32
C ALA A 150 -10.52 -1.10 9.41
N ILE A 151 -10.01 -0.02 9.99
CA ILE A 151 -9.19 0.98 9.29
C ILE A 151 -7.73 0.80 9.68
N LEU A 152 -6.86 0.76 8.68
CA LEU A 152 -5.41 0.93 8.81
C LEU A 152 -5.04 2.19 8.05
N GLU A 153 -4.50 3.18 8.75
CA GLU A 153 -4.08 4.44 8.15
C GLU A 153 -2.61 4.70 8.47
N PHE A 154 -1.74 4.82 7.47
CA PHE A 154 -0.30 4.97 7.71
C PHE A 154 0.40 5.73 6.59
N THR A 155 1.57 6.28 6.93
CA THR A 155 2.45 6.96 5.98
C THR A 155 3.29 5.95 5.20
N MET A 156 3.48 6.22 3.91
CA MET A 156 4.48 5.55 3.09
C MET A 156 5.83 6.29 3.20
N HIS A 157 6.90 5.64 2.75
CA HIS A 157 8.21 6.29 2.70
C HIS A 157 8.16 7.55 1.83
N PRO A 158 8.84 8.64 2.23
CA PRO A 158 8.78 9.90 1.51
C PRO A 158 9.46 9.77 0.15
N ILE A 159 8.91 10.49 -0.82
CA ILE A 159 9.45 10.59 -2.18
C ILE A 159 9.47 12.04 -2.66
N SER A 160 10.29 12.30 -3.66
CA SER A 160 10.17 13.46 -4.53
C SER A 160 10.38 12.98 -5.97
N VAL A 161 9.31 12.99 -6.76
CA VAL A 161 9.30 12.48 -8.13
C VAL A 161 8.39 13.32 -9.01
N ARG A 162 8.83 13.57 -10.24
CA ARG A 162 8.00 14.16 -11.30
C ARG A 162 7.60 13.08 -12.29
N LEU A 163 6.29 12.87 -12.44
CA LEU A 163 5.73 11.94 -13.43
C LEU A 163 5.23 12.75 -14.63
N PRO A 164 5.72 12.47 -15.85
CA PRO A 164 5.24 13.13 -17.06
C PRO A 164 3.78 12.78 -17.37
N ALA A 165 3.11 13.64 -18.15
CA ALA A 165 1.87 13.29 -18.81
C ALA A 165 2.00 11.96 -19.60
N GLY A 166 0.92 11.18 -19.65
CA GLY A 166 0.89 9.85 -20.29
C GLY A 166 1.32 8.69 -19.39
N TYR A 167 2.02 8.94 -18.28
CA TYR A 167 2.25 7.91 -17.25
C TYR A 167 0.95 7.60 -16.51
N ARG A 168 0.86 6.43 -15.87
CA ARG A 168 -0.24 6.09 -14.96
C ARG A 168 0.28 5.92 -13.55
N LEU A 169 -0.54 6.27 -12.57
CA LEU A 169 -0.32 5.90 -11.17
C LEU A 169 -0.84 4.49 -10.93
N ARG A 170 -0.10 3.71 -10.15
CA ARG A 170 -0.48 2.35 -9.80
C ARG A 170 -0.26 2.09 -8.31
N VAL A 171 -1.25 1.50 -7.67
CA VAL A 171 -1.21 1.11 -6.25
C VAL A 171 -1.35 -0.40 -6.16
N CYS A 172 -0.35 -1.08 -5.61
CA CYS A 172 -0.36 -2.53 -5.42
C CYS A 172 -0.49 -2.86 -3.93
N LEU A 173 -1.41 -3.77 -3.60
CA LEU A 173 -1.67 -4.25 -2.24
C LEU A 173 -1.23 -5.69 -2.11
N ALA A 174 -0.47 -6.01 -1.06
CA ALA A 174 -0.01 -7.34 -0.73
C ALA A 174 -0.17 -7.64 0.76
N GLY A 175 -0.33 -8.92 1.12
CA GLY A 175 -0.47 -9.38 2.51
C GLY A 175 0.78 -10.06 3.08
N SER A 176 1.84 -10.18 2.28
CA SER A 176 3.10 -10.85 2.63
C SER A 176 4.22 -10.28 1.77
N GLU A 177 5.44 -10.40 2.28
CA GLU A 177 6.68 -10.02 1.58
C GLU A 177 7.78 -10.98 2.08
N LYS A 178 8.65 -11.43 1.16
CA LYS A 178 9.62 -12.52 1.35
C LYS A 178 10.52 -12.37 2.59
N VAL A 179 10.94 -11.16 2.94
CA VAL A 179 11.92 -10.91 4.01
C VAL A 179 11.26 -10.59 5.36
N PHE A 180 9.94 -10.45 5.40
CA PHE A 180 9.18 -10.22 6.62
C PHE A 180 8.57 -11.52 7.15
N ALA A 181 8.46 -11.63 8.47
CA ALA A 181 7.76 -12.74 9.08
C ALA A 181 6.27 -12.73 8.67
N ASN A 182 5.73 -13.92 8.41
CA ASN A 182 4.31 -14.10 8.18
C ASN A 182 3.50 -13.70 9.42
N VAL A 183 2.38 -13.03 9.20
CA VAL A 183 1.46 -12.59 10.26
C VAL A 183 0.02 -12.97 9.89
N PRO A 184 -0.67 -13.74 10.75
CA PRO A 184 -0.14 -14.49 11.90
C PRO A 184 0.92 -15.52 11.49
N ALA A 185 1.81 -15.89 12.41
CA ALA A 185 2.89 -16.85 12.13
C ALA A 185 2.37 -18.30 12.02
N ASP A 186 1.16 -18.56 12.48
CA ASP A 186 0.53 -19.87 12.59
C ASP A 186 -0.88 -19.90 11.97
N GLY A 187 -1.34 -21.13 11.69
CA GLY A 187 -2.65 -21.39 11.12
C GLY A 187 -2.78 -20.97 9.66
N ALA A 188 -4.02 -20.85 9.20
CA ALA A 188 -4.31 -20.46 7.82
C ALA A 188 -3.98 -18.96 7.60
N PRO A 189 -3.32 -18.61 6.48
CA PRO A 189 -3.07 -17.23 6.12
C PRO A 189 -4.37 -16.41 6.01
N PRO A 190 -4.34 -15.10 6.32
CA PRO A 190 -5.53 -14.26 6.23
C PRO A 190 -6.16 -14.26 4.83
N PHE A 191 -7.48 -14.24 4.79
CA PHE A 191 -8.24 -13.85 3.60
C PHE A 191 -8.72 -12.41 3.81
N LEU A 192 -8.25 -11.50 2.96
CA LEU A 192 -8.46 -10.07 3.08
C LEU A 192 -9.51 -9.61 2.08
N LYS A 193 -10.39 -8.70 2.52
CA LYS A 193 -11.29 -7.94 1.65
C LYS A 193 -10.99 -6.46 1.79
N PHE A 194 -10.76 -5.78 0.69
CA PHE A 194 -10.53 -4.34 0.62
C PHE A 194 -11.83 -3.67 0.17
N HIS A 195 -12.29 -2.70 0.96
CA HIS A 195 -13.54 -1.99 0.70
C HIS A 195 -13.31 -0.88 -0.33
N ARG A 196 -14.16 -0.80 -1.34
CA ARG A 196 -14.23 0.28 -2.34
C ARG A 196 -15.38 1.25 -2.02
N GLY A 197 -15.47 2.34 -2.76
CA GLY A 197 -16.47 3.39 -2.60
C GLY A 197 -16.03 4.58 -1.74
N PRO A 198 -16.96 5.49 -1.38
CA PRO A 198 -16.63 6.78 -0.75
C PRO A 198 -15.86 6.66 0.57
N ASP A 199 -16.21 5.67 1.39
CA ASP A 199 -15.55 5.36 2.67
C ASP A 199 -14.53 4.21 2.54
N GLY A 200 -14.16 3.85 1.31
CA GLY A 200 -13.28 2.73 1.00
C GLY A 200 -11.79 3.07 1.10
N CYS A 201 -10.95 2.15 0.61
CA CYS A 201 -9.52 2.36 0.56
C CYS A 201 -9.17 3.48 -0.44
N HIS A 202 -8.17 4.28 -0.09
CA HIS A 202 -7.68 5.36 -0.93
C HIS A 202 -6.26 5.73 -0.51
N ILE A 203 -5.56 6.42 -1.41
CA ILE A 203 -4.25 7.01 -1.17
C ILE A 203 -4.31 8.52 -1.33
N ASP A 204 -3.74 9.24 -0.37
CA ASP A 204 -3.59 10.69 -0.40
C ASP A 204 -2.15 11.06 -0.78
N LEU A 205 -1.99 11.52 -2.02
CA LEU A 205 -0.68 11.88 -2.58
C LEU A 205 -0.33 13.34 -2.26
N PRO A 206 0.92 13.63 -1.84
CA PRO A 206 1.40 14.99 -1.62
C PRO A 206 1.80 15.63 -2.95
N ILE A 207 0.78 15.96 -3.76
CA ILE A 207 0.97 16.65 -5.04
C ILE A 207 1.37 18.10 -4.80
N ILE A 208 2.47 18.52 -5.42
CA ILE A 208 2.88 19.93 -5.51
C ILE A 208 2.32 20.49 -6.81
N GLU A 209 1.58 21.59 -6.71
CA GLU A 209 1.11 22.32 -7.89
C GLU A 209 2.17 23.36 -8.30
N PRO A 210 2.37 23.59 -9.61
CA PRO A 210 3.29 24.61 -10.09
C PRO A 210 2.95 26.02 -9.61
#